data_AF-A0A7V1LPU2-F1
#
_entry.id   AF-A0A7V1LPU2-F1
#
_cell.length_a   1.000
_cell.length_b   1.000
_cell.length_c   1.000
_cell.angle_alpha   90.00
_cell.angle_beta   90.00
_cell.angle_gamma   90.00
#
_symmetry.space_group_name_H-M   'P 1'
#
loop_
_entity.id
_entity.type
_entity.pdbx_description
1 polymer ?
#
loop_
_entity_poly.entity_id
_entity_poly.type
_entity_poly.pdbx_seq_one_letter_code
_entity_poly.pdbx_strand_id
1 'polypeptide(L)'
;MPDHFHLLVRVKQLQDLPGFENPEGRPGPVKPDLPGLRDLEGLLPGLISKQFSRFFNAYAKAINKQQCRSGSLFQKNFKRLPVDHPRYLPGLIYYIHANPQLHGLIDDFRNWPFSSYNKILEKRHSHLCKHAVISLFGDPNAYQGFHAINHDLKEIQRFRMEG
;
A
#
# COMPACT_ATOMS: atom_id res chain seq x y z
N MET A 1 -2.55 -11.80 -7.43
CA MET A 1 -2.37 -13.24 -7.73
C MET A 1 -3.71 -13.94 -7.52
N PRO A 2 -3.89 -15.21 -7.91
CA PRO A 2 -5.20 -15.88 -7.88
C PRO A 2 -5.85 -15.90 -6.50
N ASP A 3 -5.06 -16.08 -5.45
CA ASP A 3 -5.53 -16.31 -4.07
C ASP A 3 -5.04 -15.26 -3.05
N HIS A 4 -4.13 -14.36 -3.43
CA HIS A 4 -3.61 -13.31 -2.55
C HIS A 4 -3.14 -12.05 -3.31
N PHE A 5 -2.90 -10.98 -2.55
CA PHE A 5 -2.36 -9.71 -3.04
C PHE A 5 -1.33 -9.13 -2.06
N HIS A 6 -0.46 -8.28 -2.58
CA HIS A 6 0.56 -7.55 -1.81
C HIS A 6 0.32 -6.06 -1.98
N LEU A 7 0.41 -5.31 -0.87
CA LEU A 7 0.18 -3.86 -0.85
C LEU A 7 1.35 -3.19 -0.13
N LEU A 8 1.89 -2.14 -0.74
CA LEU A 8 2.76 -1.18 -0.05
C LEU A 8 1.89 0.02 0.35
N VAL A 9 1.75 0.25 1.66
CA VAL A 9 0.86 1.28 2.20
C VAL A 9 1.66 2.27 3.02
N ARG A 10 1.52 3.56 2.69
CA ARG A 10 1.99 4.66 3.52
C ARG A 10 0.82 5.20 4.33
N VAL A 11 0.94 5.18 5.65
CA VAL A 11 -0.02 5.83 6.54
C VAL A 11 0.29 7.32 6.57
N LYS A 12 -0.73 8.15 6.39
CA LYS A 12 -0.61 9.61 6.54
C LYS A 12 -0.24 9.97 7.97
N GLN A 13 0.46 11.08 8.17
CA GLN A 13 0.68 11.59 9.52
C GLN A 13 -0.66 11.99 10.13
N LEU A 14 -0.74 11.95 11.47
CA LEU A 14 -1.98 12.22 12.20
C LEU A 14 -2.57 13.59 11.86
N GLN A 15 -1.72 14.59 11.72
CA GLN A 15 -2.07 15.96 11.31
C GLN A 15 -2.70 16.06 9.92
N ASP A 16 -2.46 15.09 9.04
CA ASP A 16 -2.99 15.05 7.67
C ASP A 16 -4.28 14.21 7.56
N LEU A 17 -4.81 13.71 8.70
CA LEU A 17 -6.04 12.93 8.73
C LEU A 17 -7.27 13.85 8.86
N PRO A 18 -8.39 13.52 8.17
CA PRO A 18 -9.63 14.26 8.31
C PRO A 18 -10.07 14.30 9.79
N GLY A 19 -10.40 15.50 10.30
CA GLY A 19 -10.72 15.73 11.71
C GLY A 19 -9.57 16.26 12.58
N PHE A 20 -8.34 16.34 12.03
CA PHE A 20 -7.21 17.08 12.62
C PHE A 20 -6.93 18.41 11.89
N GLU A 21 -7.81 18.79 10.97
CA GLU A 21 -7.76 20.05 10.24
C GLU A 21 -7.96 21.24 11.20
N ASN A 22 -7.19 22.31 11.06
CA ASN A 22 -7.34 23.52 11.87
C ASN A 22 -8.65 24.22 11.50
N PRO A 23 -9.70 24.20 12.35
CA PRO A 23 -11.00 24.77 12.00
C PRO A 23 -10.95 26.29 11.79
N GLU A 24 -9.91 26.95 12.32
CA GLU A 24 -9.85 28.42 12.43
C GLU A 24 -8.77 29.07 11.54
N GLY A 25 -8.09 28.31 10.67
CA GLY A 25 -7.09 28.88 9.74
C GLY A 25 -5.87 29.53 10.40
N ARG A 26 -5.64 29.32 11.70
CA ARG A 26 -4.50 29.90 12.43
C ARG A 26 -3.18 29.21 12.01
N PRO A 27 -2.09 29.94 11.74
CA PRO A 27 -0.80 29.32 11.49
C PRO A 27 -0.25 28.72 12.80
N GLY A 28 -0.06 27.39 12.83
CA GLY A 28 0.52 26.66 13.95
C GLY A 28 -0.02 25.23 14.05
N PRO A 29 0.71 24.29 14.70
CA PRO A 29 0.19 22.96 14.97
C PRO A 29 -1.08 23.10 15.82
N VAL A 30 -2.19 22.51 15.36
CA VAL A 30 -3.40 22.36 16.16
C VAL A 30 -2.99 21.52 17.36
N LYS A 31 -2.76 22.16 18.51
CA LYS A 31 -2.74 21.44 19.78
C LYS A 31 -4.20 21.16 20.08
N PRO A 32 -4.64 19.89 20.04
CA PRO A 32 -5.96 19.58 20.56
C PRO A 32 -5.89 19.95 22.04
N ASP A 33 -6.73 20.90 22.48
CA ASP A 33 -6.83 21.28 23.90
C ASP A 33 -7.65 20.19 24.63
N LEU A 34 -7.13 18.96 24.56
CA LEU A 34 -7.71 17.73 25.07
C LEU A 34 -6.66 17.07 25.96
N PRO A 35 -6.68 17.38 27.27
CA PRO A 35 -5.72 16.84 28.24
C PRO A 35 -5.64 15.30 28.26
N GLY A 36 -6.67 14.61 27.75
CA GLY A 36 -6.76 13.14 27.67
C GLY A 36 -6.33 12.49 26.35
N LEU A 37 -5.89 13.25 25.33
CA LEU A 37 -5.45 12.72 24.02
C LEU A 37 -3.93 12.83 23.79
N ARG A 38 -3.15 13.00 24.86
CA ARG A 38 -1.68 13.14 24.79
C ARG A 38 -0.95 11.95 24.18
N ASP A 39 -1.62 10.80 24.05
CA ASP A 39 -1.05 9.57 23.47
C ASP A 39 -1.88 9.01 22.31
N LEU A 40 -2.13 9.86 21.32
CA LEU A 40 -2.74 9.46 20.05
C LEU A 40 -1.88 8.46 19.27
N GLU A 41 -0.56 8.45 19.50
CA GLU A 41 0.37 7.48 18.90
C GLU A 41 0.02 6.05 19.32
N GLY A 42 -0.30 5.81 20.60
CA GLY A 42 -0.78 4.51 21.09
C GLY A 42 -2.08 4.02 20.43
N LEU A 43 -2.89 4.94 19.87
CA LEU A 43 -4.16 4.61 19.21
C LEU A 43 -4.02 4.37 17.69
N LEU A 44 -2.93 4.83 17.06
CA LEU A 44 -2.68 4.66 15.64
C LEU A 44 -2.72 3.19 15.18
N PRO A 45 -2.09 2.22 15.89
CA PRO A 45 -2.15 0.82 15.49
C PRO A 45 -3.59 0.27 15.44
N GLY A 46 -4.43 0.67 16.40
CA GLY A 46 -5.85 0.29 16.46
C GLY A 46 -6.65 0.92 15.33
N LEU A 47 -6.40 2.19 15.03
CA LEU A 47 -7.04 2.89 13.92
C LEU A 47 -6.70 2.25 12.57
N ILE A 48 -5.42 1.99 12.31
CA ILE A 48 -4.95 1.34 11.08
C ILE A 48 -5.59 -0.05 10.95
N SER A 49 -5.57 -0.85 12.01
CA SER A 49 -6.20 -2.17 12.04
C SER A 49 -7.69 -2.12 11.71
N LYS A 50 -8.42 -1.14 12.27
CA LYS A 50 -9.84 -0.92 12.00
C LYS A 50 -10.09 -0.56 10.53
N GLN A 51 -9.24 0.26 9.91
CA GLN A 51 -9.38 0.63 8.51
C GLN A 51 -9.18 -0.57 7.57
N PHE A 52 -8.16 -1.40 7.82
CA PHE A 52 -7.98 -2.66 7.07
C PHE A 52 -9.15 -3.63 7.30
N SER A 53 -9.66 -3.75 8.52
CA SER A 53 -10.85 -4.56 8.82
C SER A 53 -12.06 -4.10 8.00
N ARG A 54 -12.32 -2.79 7.92
CA ARG A 54 -13.40 -2.25 7.08
C ARG A 54 -13.20 -2.55 5.60
N PHE A 55 -11.98 -2.36 5.09
CA PHE A 55 -11.62 -2.66 3.70
C PHE A 55 -11.86 -4.14 3.35
N PHE A 56 -11.31 -5.06 4.13
CA PHE A 56 -11.49 -6.50 3.90
C PHE A 56 -12.94 -6.94 4.04
N ASN A 57 -13.67 -6.44 5.04
CA ASN A 57 -15.08 -6.77 5.21
C ASN A 57 -15.95 -6.28 4.04
N ALA A 58 -15.70 -5.06 3.54
CA ALA A 58 -16.42 -4.52 2.39
C ALA A 58 -16.14 -5.35 1.12
N TYR A 59 -14.87 -5.69 0.87
CA TYR A 59 -14.48 -6.52 -0.26
C TYR A 59 -15.09 -7.92 -0.18
N ALA A 60 -15.00 -8.58 0.98
CA ALA A 60 -15.57 -9.91 1.19
C ALA A 60 -17.09 -9.93 0.97
N LYS A 61 -17.82 -8.93 1.47
CA LYS A 61 -19.26 -8.79 1.24
C LYS A 61 -19.59 -8.62 -0.25
N ALA A 62 -18.82 -7.79 -0.97
CA ALA A 62 -19.03 -7.56 -2.39
C ALA A 62 -18.82 -8.83 -3.22
N ILE A 63 -17.71 -9.55 -2.99
CA ILE A 63 -17.41 -10.81 -3.67
C ILE A 63 -18.43 -11.89 -3.32
N ASN A 64 -18.80 -12.01 -2.05
CA ASN A 64 -19.81 -12.98 -1.61
C ASN A 64 -21.14 -12.76 -2.33
N LYS A 65 -21.58 -11.49 -2.43
CA LYS A 65 -22.78 -11.11 -3.18
C LYS A 65 -22.65 -11.41 -4.67
N GLN A 66 -21.53 -11.06 -5.30
CA GLN A 66 -21.30 -11.28 -6.73
C GLN A 66 -21.29 -12.77 -7.10
N GLN A 67 -20.71 -13.60 -6.25
CA GLN A 67 -20.51 -15.04 -6.50
C GLN A 67 -21.59 -15.91 -5.84
N CYS A 68 -22.67 -15.31 -5.33
CA CYS A 68 -23.76 -16.01 -4.63
C CYS A 68 -23.29 -16.99 -3.54
N ARG A 69 -22.23 -16.62 -2.80
CA ARG A 69 -21.63 -17.45 -1.74
C ARG A 69 -21.78 -16.81 -0.36
N SER A 70 -21.54 -17.60 0.69
CA SER A 70 -21.49 -17.15 2.09
C SER A 70 -20.18 -17.57 2.76
N GLY A 71 -19.90 -17.03 3.96
CA GLY A 71 -18.71 -17.38 4.74
C GLY A 71 -17.49 -16.46 4.53
N SER A 72 -16.38 -16.82 5.19
CA SER A 72 -15.12 -16.05 5.14
C SER A 72 -14.50 -16.08 3.75
N LEU A 73 -13.93 -14.96 3.31
CA LEU A 73 -13.14 -14.87 2.07
C LEU A 73 -11.63 -14.83 2.37
N PHE A 74 -11.24 -14.21 3.47
CA PHE A 74 -9.84 -14.05 3.87
C PHE A 74 -9.44 -15.08 4.93
N GLN A 75 -8.15 -15.41 4.96
CA GLN A 75 -7.53 -16.05 6.10
C GLN A 75 -7.57 -15.10 7.31
N LYS A 76 -7.68 -15.64 8.53
CA LYS A 76 -7.91 -14.84 9.76
C LYS A 76 -6.87 -13.74 9.98
N ASN A 77 -5.60 -14.02 9.68
CA ASN A 77 -4.49 -13.11 9.94
C ASN A 77 -3.83 -12.72 8.63
N PHE A 78 -3.80 -11.42 8.32
CA PHE A 78 -2.94 -10.90 7.26
C PHE A 78 -1.55 -10.62 7.83
N LYS A 79 -0.51 -10.95 7.05
CA LYS A 79 0.87 -10.60 7.43
C LYS A 79 1.09 -9.11 7.14
N ARG A 80 1.82 -8.40 8.01
CA ARG A 80 2.31 -7.03 7.76
C ARG A 80 3.75 -6.90 8.24
N LEU A 81 4.58 -6.22 7.48
CA LEU A 81 5.96 -5.93 7.84
C LEU A 81 6.22 -4.41 7.74
N PRO A 82 6.74 -3.77 8.80
CA PRO A 82 7.10 -2.36 8.73
C PRO A 82 8.32 -2.17 7.82
N VAL A 83 8.23 -1.23 6.88
CA VAL A 83 9.39 -0.81 6.08
C VAL A 83 10.11 0.29 6.86
N ASP A 84 11.21 -0.08 7.49
CA ASP A 84 11.99 0.75 8.41
C ASP A 84 12.94 1.76 7.73
N HIS A 85 13.23 1.57 6.43
CA HIS A 85 14.18 2.41 5.71
C HIS A 85 13.74 2.67 4.25
N PRO A 86 13.80 3.93 3.76
CA PRO A 86 13.35 4.29 2.42
C PRO A 86 14.12 3.59 1.29
N ARG A 87 15.39 3.21 1.53
CA ARG A 87 16.24 2.48 0.56
C ARG A 87 15.58 1.20 0.00
N TYR A 88 14.70 0.56 0.76
CA TYR A 88 14.04 -0.67 0.32
C TYR A 88 12.84 -0.41 -0.60
N LEU A 89 12.31 0.81 -0.64
CA LEU A 89 11.07 1.12 -1.35
C LEU A 89 11.15 0.82 -2.86
N PRO A 90 12.22 1.18 -3.60
CA PRO A 90 12.30 0.85 -5.03
C PRO A 90 12.25 -0.67 -5.28
N GLY A 91 13.02 -1.44 -4.51
CA GLY A 91 13.05 -2.90 -4.60
C GLY A 91 11.70 -3.54 -4.24
N LEU A 92 11.03 -3.04 -3.20
CA LEU A 92 9.70 -3.52 -2.80
C LEU A 92 8.63 -3.23 -3.85
N ILE A 93 8.66 -2.04 -4.45
CA ILE A 93 7.74 -1.66 -5.53
C ILE A 93 7.97 -2.59 -6.73
N TYR A 94 9.23 -2.81 -7.12
CA TYR A 94 9.57 -3.76 -8.17
C TYR A 94 9.07 -5.16 -7.84
N TYR A 95 9.35 -5.68 -6.65
CA TYR A 95 8.91 -7.01 -6.21
C TYR A 95 7.40 -7.17 -6.29
N ILE A 96 6.62 -6.22 -5.76
CA ILE A 96 5.16 -6.27 -5.83
C ILE A 96 4.68 -6.34 -7.30
N HIS A 97 5.30 -5.57 -8.20
CA HIS A 97 4.97 -5.62 -9.61
C HIS A 97 5.40 -6.94 -10.26
N ALA A 98 6.59 -7.45 -9.94
CA ALA A 98 7.18 -8.66 -10.49
C ALA A 98 6.56 -9.96 -9.97
N ASN A 99 5.83 -9.92 -8.84
CA ASN A 99 5.23 -11.11 -8.21
C ASN A 99 4.45 -12.01 -9.18
N PRO A 100 3.56 -11.52 -10.06
CA PRO A 100 2.85 -12.38 -11.00
C PRO A 100 3.81 -13.17 -11.91
N GLN A 101 4.93 -12.58 -12.32
CA GLN A 101 5.94 -13.25 -13.13
C GLN A 101 6.81 -14.20 -12.29
N LEU A 102 7.20 -13.80 -11.08
CA LEU A 102 7.95 -14.65 -10.15
C LEU A 102 7.16 -15.92 -9.75
N HIS A 103 5.83 -15.83 -9.73
CA HIS A 103 4.92 -16.95 -9.48
C HIS A 103 4.48 -17.69 -10.75
N GLY A 104 5.05 -17.37 -11.92
CA GLY A 104 4.77 -18.07 -13.18
C GLY A 104 3.36 -17.87 -13.74
N LEU A 105 2.67 -16.80 -13.34
CA LEU A 105 1.32 -16.48 -13.84
C LEU A 105 1.34 -15.77 -15.20
N ILE A 106 2.45 -15.11 -15.52
CA ILE A 106 2.66 -14.36 -16.76
C ILE A 106 4.15 -14.26 -17.06
N ASP A 107 4.53 -14.26 -18.34
CA ASP A 107 5.94 -14.15 -18.74
C ASP A 107 6.54 -12.76 -18.48
N ASP A 108 5.71 -11.72 -18.61
CA ASP A 108 6.08 -10.33 -18.39
C ASP A 108 5.07 -9.64 -17.47
N PHE A 109 5.51 -9.33 -16.24
CA PHE A 109 4.64 -8.69 -15.24
C PHE A 109 4.10 -7.32 -15.68
N ARG A 110 4.75 -6.65 -16.63
CA ARG A 110 4.33 -5.33 -17.14
C ARG A 110 3.01 -5.43 -17.90
N ASN A 111 2.68 -6.63 -18.39
CA ASN A 111 1.40 -6.94 -19.02
C ASN A 111 0.32 -7.36 -18.02
N TRP A 112 0.64 -7.44 -16.72
CA TRP A 112 -0.33 -7.87 -15.70
C TRP A 112 -1.33 -6.74 -15.38
N PRO A 113 -2.64 -6.91 -15.70
CA PRO A 113 -3.62 -5.82 -15.58
C PRO A 113 -4.01 -5.54 -14.13
N PHE A 114 -3.75 -6.48 -13.21
CA PHE A 114 -4.11 -6.38 -11.80
C PHE A 114 -2.95 -5.87 -10.93
N SER A 115 -2.08 -5.03 -11.49
CA SER A 115 -1.02 -4.31 -10.78
C SER A 115 -1.16 -2.79 -10.91
N SER A 116 -0.40 -2.06 -10.09
CA SER A 116 -0.25 -0.61 -10.21
C SER A 116 0.78 -0.16 -11.24
N TYR A 117 1.54 -1.07 -11.86
CA TYR A 117 2.70 -0.72 -12.70
C TYR A 117 2.35 0.30 -13.79
N ASN A 118 1.44 -0.06 -14.70
CA ASN A 118 1.00 0.85 -15.78
C ASN A 118 0.24 2.06 -15.23
N LYS A 119 -0.55 1.87 -14.16
CA LYS A 119 -1.35 2.95 -13.56
C LYS A 119 -0.48 4.06 -12.97
N ILE A 120 0.74 3.76 -12.51
CA ILE A 120 1.68 4.77 -12.00
C ILE A 120 2.13 5.71 -13.14
N LEU A 121 2.29 5.18 -14.35
CA LEU A 121 2.72 5.93 -15.54
C LEU A 121 1.58 6.70 -16.22
N GLU A 122 0.34 6.25 -16.03
CA GLU A 122 -0.83 6.93 -16.59
C GLU A 122 -1.04 8.33 -15.99
N LYS A 123 -1.43 9.29 -16.83
CA LYS A 123 -1.84 10.65 -16.39
C LYS A 123 -3.22 10.70 -15.73
N ARG A 124 -4.01 9.62 -15.84
CA ARG A 124 -5.38 9.56 -15.29
C ARG A 124 -5.37 9.74 -13.76
N HIS A 125 -6.32 10.51 -13.23
CA HIS A 125 -6.48 10.66 -11.78
C HIS A 125 -6.74 9.31 -11.10
N SER A 126 -6.11 9.09 -9.94
CA SER A 126 -6.31 7.90 -9.12
C SER A 126 -5.89 8.18 -7.67
N HIS A 127 -6.30 7.33 -6.73
CA HIS A 127 -5.86 7.41 -5.34
C HIS A 127 -4.41 6.92 -5.09
N LEU A 128 -3.69 6.49 -6.13
CA LEU A 128 -2.28 6.13 -6.02
C LEU A 128 -1.42 7.37 -5.77
N CYS A 129 -0.42 7.25 -4.89
CA CYS A 129 0.59 8.29 -4.67
C CYS A 129 1.62 8.32 -5.82
N LYS A 130 1.17 8.51 -7.07
CA LYS A 130 1.98 8.38 -8.29
C LYS A 130 3.24 9.24 -8.25
N HIS A 131 3.09 10.53 -7.90
CA HIS A 131 4.21 11.45 -7.83
C HIS A 131 5.27 10.98 -6.83
N ALA A 132 4.85 10.62 -5.60
CA ALA A 132 5.78 10.12 -4.59
C ALA A 132 6.49 8.83 -5.04
N VAL A 133 5.78 7.94 -5.74
CA VAL A 133 6.40 6.73 -6.30
C VAL A 133 7.43 7.09 -7.37
N ILE A 134 7.08 7.93 -8.35
CA ILE A 134 8.00 8.34 -9.41
C ILE A 134 9.23 9.05 -8.84
N SER A 135 9.06 9.94 -7.85
CA SER A 135 10.17 10.63 -7.20
C SER A 135 11.18 9.69 -6.54
N LEU A 136 10.79 8.48 -6.11
CA LEU A 136 11.73 7.48 -5.60
C LEU A 136 12.72 6.99 -6.66
N PHE A 137 12.34 7.05 -7.94
CA PHE A 137 13.16 6.65 -9.07
C PHE A 137 13.78 7.85 -9.79
N GLY A 138 13.41 9.08 -9.41
CA GLY A 138 13.79 10.32 -10.08
C GLY A 138 12.74 10.78 -11.08
N ASP A 139 12.47 9.98 -12.10
CA ASP A 139 11.52 10.31 -13.18
C ASP A 139 10.82 9.05 -13.76
N PRO A 140 9.80 9.21 -14.62
CA PRO A 140 9.09 8.07 -15.23
C PRO A 140 9.98 7.15 -16.07
N ASN A 141 11.00 7.67 -16.75
CA ASN A 141 11.92 6.87 -17.55
C ASN A 141 12.81 6.01 -16.66
N ALA A 142 13.32 6.59 -15.56
CA ALA A 142 14.10 5.88 -14.56
C ALA A 142 13.25 4.82 -13.84
N TYR A 143 11.96 5.09 -13.57
CA TYR A 143 11.02 4.08 -13.07
C TYR A 143 10.90 2.91 -14.05
N GLN A 144 10.68 3.18 -15.35
CA GLN A 144 10.58 2.12 -16.35
C GLN A 144 11.90 1.37 -16.53
N GLY A 145 13.03 2.08 -16.55
CA GLY A 145 14.37 1.51 -16.65
C GLY A 145 14.71 0.60 -15.47
N PHE A 146 14.37 1.03 -14.25
CA PHE A 146 14.48 0.17 -13.07
C PHE A 146 13.64 -1.09 -13.21
N HIS A 147 12.43 -1.02 -13.77
CA HIS A 147 11.58 -2.20 -13.98
C HIS A 147 11.94 -3.04 -15.22
N ALA A 148 12.89 -2.59 -16.05
CA ALA A 148 13.31 -3.30 -17.25
C ALA A 148 14.44 -4.31 -16.99
N ILE A 149 15.17 -4.15 -15.88
CA ILE A 149 16.26 -5.04 -15.47
C ILE A 149 15.79 -5.98 -14.37
N ASN A 150 16.39 -7.17 -14.34
CA ASN A 150 16.13 -8.10 -13.24
C ASN A 150 17.00 -7.71 -12.04
N HIS A 151 16.37 -7.59 -10.87
CA HIS A 151 17.05 -7.20 -9.63
C HIS A 151 17.31 -8.41 -8.74
N ASP A 152 18.48 -8.43 -8.10
CA ASP A 152 18.71 -9.33 -6.98
C ASP A 152 17.87 -8.88 -5.79
N LEU A 153 16.94 -9.73 -5.36
CA LEU A 153 15.97 -9.41 -4.30
C LEU A 153 16.51 -9.74 -2.89
N LYS A 154 17.78 -10.07 -2.73
CA LYS A 154 18.40 -10.35 -1.41
C LYS A 154 18.16 -9.24 -0.39
N GLU A 155 18.29 -7.97 -0.79
CA GLU A 155 18.14 -6.85 0.14
C GLU A 155 16.72 -6.71 0.72
N ILE A 156 15.72 -7.20 -0.02
CA ILE A 156 14.32 -7.17 0.39
C ILE A 156 13.80 -8.54 0.83
N GLN A 157 14.67 -9.54 0.95
CA GLN A 157 14.26 -10.92 1.25
C GLN A 157 13.42 -11.01 2.53
N ARG A 158 13.77 -10.22 3.56
CA ARG A 158 13.02 -10.14 4.82
C ARG A 158 11.58 -9.61 4.67
N PHE A 159 11.26 -8.97 3.55
CA PHE A 159 9.95 -8.43 3.23
C PHE A 159 9.13 -9.31 2.31
N ARG A 160 9.71 -10.40 1.80
CA ARG A 160 8.98 -11.38 1.01
C ARG A 160 8.02 -12.12 1.94
N MET A 161 6.73 -12.01 1.65
CA MET A 161 5.65 -12.54 2.49
C MET A 161 5.19 -13.94 2.08
N GLU A 162 5.84 -14.49 1.07
CA GLU A 162 5.69 -15.87 0.61
C GLU A 162 6.01 -16.83 1.77
N GLY A 163 5.11 -17.79 1.99
CA GLY A 163 5.28 -18.89 2.93
C GLY A 163 5.34 -20.20 2.16
#